data_AF-A0AA38Z9L6-F1
#
_entry.id   AF-A0AA38Z9L6-F1
#
_cell.length_a   1.000
_cell.length_b   1.000
_cell.length_c   1.000
_cell.angle_alpha   90.00
_cell.angle_beta   90.00
_cell.angle_gamma   90.00
#
_symmetry.space_group_name_H-M   'P 1'
#
loop_
_entity.id
_entity.type
_entity.pdbx_description
1 polymer ?
#
loop_
_entity_poly.entity_id
_entity_poly.type
_entity_poly.pdbx_seq_one_letter_code
_entity_poly.pdbx_strand_id
1 'polypeptide(L)'
;MELQDQSHLSDYDTTAPTSHDHGSTTSSTAALKLQKVYKSYRTRRKLADSAVVVEELWWQALDFARLNHSTISFFDYVKNETAASRWSRIRLNASRVGKGLSKDARAQKLAFQHWIEAIDPRHRYGHNLNLYYEEWCKGDAGQPFFYWLDVGDGKEVELKQCPRSRLRCECIRYLGPQEREHYEYIIVEGTIVHKLSGDLLDTNGGLEGSKWIFVMSTSKRLYAGQKKKGSFHHSSFLAGGATLAAGRLMVEGGKLRSVSAYSGHYRPTDGNLSSFLVFLKEHGVNLDGVQVCS
;
A
#
# COMPACT_ATOMS: atom_id res chain seq x y z
N MET A 1 21.39 -95.30 13.41
CA MET A 1 20.86 -93.94 13.14
C MET A 1 21.93 -92.99 13.63
N GLU A 2 22.51 -92.26 12.67
CA GLU A 2 23.83 -91.59 12.64
C GLU A 2 24.28 -90.91 13.95
N LEU A 3 25.44 -91.28 14.51
CA LEU A 3 26.83 -90.81 14.24
C LEU A 3 27.05 -89.35 14.74
N GLN A 4 27.71 -89.18 15.90
CA GLN A 4 29.16 -88.83 16.08
C GLN A 4 29.45 -87.35 15.77
N ASP A 5 30.35 -86.60 16.41
CA ASP A 5 31.25 -86.71 17.57
C ASP A 5 31.89 -85.29 17.72
N GLN A 6 32.46 -84.99 18.90
CA GLN A 6 33.64 -84.14 19.23
C GLN A 6 34.20 -83.07 18.22
N SER A 7 34.86 -81.96 18.57
CA SER A 7 35.47 -81.38 19.78
C SER A 7 36.18 -80.05 19.44
N HIS A 8 36.46 -79.24 20.48
CA HIS A 8 37.68 -78.41 20.74
C HIS A 8 38.26 -77.35 19.76
N LEU A 9 38.16 -76.09 20.22
CA LEU A 9 39.22 -75.10 20.59
C LEU A 9 40.31 -74.56 19.61
N SER A 10 40.58 -73.26 19.81
CA SER A 10 41.83 -72.47 19.55
C SER A 10 42.05 -71.98 18.10
N ASP A 11 42.68 -70.86 17.77
CA ASP A 11 43.21 -69.64 18.42
C ASP A 11 43.75 -68.73 17.28
N TYR A 12 43.84 -67.40 17.50
CA TYR A 12 44.75 -66.42 16.81
C TYR A 12 44.60 -66.19 15.28
N ASP A 13 44.85 -65.05 14.62
CA ASP A 13 45.24 -63.66 14.92
C ASP A 13 45.35 -62.92 13.54
N THR A 14 45.54 -61.59 13.56
CA THR A 14 46.35 -60.81 12.59
C THR A 14 45.64 -59.86 11.59
N THR A 15 45.67 -58.57 11.98
CA THR A 15 45.98 -57.34 11.20
C THR A 15 44.93 -56.57 10.38
N ALA A 16 44.93 -55.26 10.64
CA ALA A 16 44.21 -54.16 9.98
C ALA A 16 44.91 -53.69 8.67
N PRO A 17 44.34 -52.75 7.85
CA PRO A 17 44.40 -51.34 8.23
C PRO A 17 43.16 -50.48 7.90
N THR A 18 43.11 -49.38 8.63
CA THR A 18 42.30 -48.16 8.51
C THR A 18 42.19 -47.57 7.10
N SER A 19 41.00 -47.07 6.74
CA SER A 19 40.87 -45.90 5.86
C SER A 19 39.77 -44.96 6.39
N HIS A 20 40.15 -43.69 6.47
CA HIS A 20 39.41 -42.58 7.05
C HIS A 20 38.10 -42.27 6.28
N ASP A 21 36.97 -42.20 6.99
CA ASP A 21 35.73 -41.57 6.50
C ASP A 21 35.27 -40.42 7.43
N HIS A 22 36.19 -39.49 7.72
CA HIS A 22 35.89 -38.28 8.52
C HIS A 22 35.56 -37.03 7.67
N GLY A 23 35.69 -37.11 6.34
CA GLY A 23 35.39 -35.99 5.43
C GLY A 23 33.92 -35.90 4.99
N SER A 24 33.22 -37.04 4.89
CA SER A 24 31.82 -37.11 4.43
C SER A 24 30.82 -36.59 5.48
N THR A 25 31.03 -36.97 6.74
CA THR A 25 30.11 -36.67 7.86
C THR A 25 30.10 -35.20 8.25
N THR A 26 31.25 -34.52 8.18
CA THR A 26 31.41 -33.11 8.53
C THR A 26 30.78 -32.18 7.48
N SER A 27 30.99 -32.47 6.20
CA SER A 27 30.34 -31.77 5.07
C SER A 27 28.82 -31.92 5.08
N SER A 28 28.33 -33.14 5.32
CA SER A 28 26.89 -33.42 5.49
C SER A 28 26.28 -32.65 6.68
N THR A 29 26.98 -32.61 7.81
CA THR A 29 26.53 -31.88 8.99
C THR A 29 26.51 -30.36 8.78
N ALA A 30 27.51 -29.82 8.08
CA ALA A 30 27.56 -28.41 7.71
C ALA A 30 26.43 -28.02 6.74
N ALA A 31 26.17 -28.86 5.73
CA ALA A 31 25.07 -28.66 4.79
C ALA A 31 23.70 -28.68 5.48
N LEU A 32 23.49 -29.61 6.43
CA LEU A 32 22.26 -29.68 7.22
C LEU A 32 22.06 -28.44 8.11
N LYS A 33 23.14 -27.89 8.69
CA LYS A 33 23.08 -26.63 9.45
C LYS A 33 22.69 -25.46 8.54
N LEU A 34 23.28 -25.36 7.35
CA LEU A 34 22.97 -24.30 6.38
C LEU A 34 21.51 -24.37 5.92
N GLN A 35 21.02 -25.58 5.60
CA GLN A 35 19.63 -25.80 5.20
C GLN A 35 18.64 -25.46 6.32
N LYS A 36 18.94 -25.82 7.58
CA LYS A 36 18.11 -25.46 8.74
C LYS A 36 18.04 -23.94 8.95
N VAL A 37 19.18 -23.25 8.85
CA VAL A 37 19.24 -21.79 8.97
C VAL A 37 18.43 -21.13 7.87
N TYR A 38 18.58 -21.59 6.61
CA TYR A 38 17.83 -21.06 5.47
C TYR A 38 16.32 -21.32 5.58
N LYS A 39 15.90 -22.52 5.96
CA LYS A 39 14.48 -22.85 6.20
C LYS A 39 13.90 -21.98 7.31
N SER A 40 14.62 -21.81 8.42
CA SER A 40 14.21 -20.95 9.54
C SER A 40 14.12 -19.48 9.14
N TYR A 41 15.09 -18.97 8.36
CA TYR A 41 15.06 -17.63 7.78
C TYR A 41 13.83 -17.43 6.88
N ARG A 42 13.55 -18.37 5.97
CA ARG A 42 12.39 -18.29 5.07
C ARG A 42 11.07 -18.30 5.83
N THR A 43 10.94 -19.12 6.87
CA THR A 43 9.74 -19.13 7.73
C THR A 43 9.56 -17.82 8.48
N ARG A 44 10.63 -17.25 9.05
CA ARG A 44 10.58 -15.94 9.71
C ARG A 44 10.24 -14.81 8.75
N ARG A 45 10.77 -14.85 7.51
CA ARG A 45 10.44 -13.90 6.45
C ARG A 45 8.96 -13.99 6.07
N LYS A 46 8.46 -15.21 5.83
CA LYS A 46 7.06 -15.47 5.50
C LYS A 46 6.11 -15.03 6.63
N LEU A 47 6.47 -15.28 7.89
CA LEU A 47 5.71 -14.80 9.05
C LEU A 47 5.73 -13.27 9.18
N ALA A 48 6.86 -12.62 8.90
CA ALA A 48 6.94 -11.15 8.90
C ALA A 48 6.11 -10.53 7.76
N ASP A 49 6.18 -11.11 6.55
CA ASP A 49 5.37 -10.70 5.41
C ASP A 49 3.88 -10.94 5.70
N SER A 50 3.53 -12.08 6.30
CA SER A 50 2.17 -12.37 6.78
C SER A 50 1.73 -11.44 7.92
N ALA A 51 2.62 -11.01 8.82
CA ALA A 51 2.29 -10.07 9.89
C ALA A 51 1.95 -8.67 9.33
N VAL A 52 2.68 -8.22 8.30
CA VAL A 52 2.35 -6.99 7.56
C VAL A 52 1.01 -7.11 6.87
N VAL A 53 0.74 -8.25 6.23
CA VAL A 53 -0.57 -8.53 5.61
C VAL A 53 -1.66 -8.60 6.67
N VAL A 54 -1.40 -9.20 7.84
CA VAL A 54 -2.35 -9.29 8.96
C VAL A 54 -2.65 -7.90 9.53
N GLU A 55 -1.66 -7.02 9.73
CA GLU A 55 -1.92 -5.62 10.10
C GLU A 55 -2.81 -4.93 9.05
N GLU A 56 -2.56 -5.12 7.76
CA GLU A 56 -3.38 -4.55 6.69
C GLU A 56 -4.80 -5.15 6.61
N LEU A 57 -4.97 -6.46 6.84
CA LEU A 57 -6.26 -7.14 6.89
C LEU A 57 -7.06 -6.80 8.16
N TRP A 58 -6.39 -6.58 9.30
CA TRP A 58 -7.02 -6.07 10.52
C TRP A 58 -7.60 -4.67 10.31
N TRP A 59 -6.92 -3.81 9.55
CA TRP A 59 -7.48 -2.53 9.13
C TRP A 59 -8.75 -2.70 8.28
N GLN A 60 -8.82 -3.70 7.41
CA GLN A 60 -10.03 -3.99 6.61
C GLN A 60 -11.17 -4.55 7.45
N ALA A 61 -10.89 -5.45 8.40
CA ALA A 61 -11.88 -5.97 9.32
C ALA A 61 -12.43 -4.87 10.23
N LEU A 62 -11.56 -3.95 10.69
CA LEU A 62 -11.96 -2.75 11.42
C LEU A 62 -12.74 -1.77 10.55
N ASP A 63 -12.36 -1.55 9.29
CA ASP A 63 -13.08 -0.67 8.36
C ASP A 63 -14.44 -1.25 7.96
N PHE A 64 -14.57 -2.57 7.81
CA PHE A 64 -15.84 -3.26 7.55
C PHE A 64 -16.75 -3.30 8.79
N ALA A 65 -16.19 -3.65 9.95
CA ALA A 65 -16.91 -3.59 11.23
C ALA A 65 -17.36 -2.16 11.53
N ARG A 66 -16.56 -1.15 11.15
CA ARG A 66 -16.96 0.25 11.20
C ARG A 66 -17.94 0.64 10.13
N LEU A 67 -17.89 0.15 8.88
CA LEU A 67 -18.94 0.41 7.89
C LEU A 67 -20.29 -0.05 8.44
N ASN A 68 -20.35 -1.22 9.06
CA ASN A 68 -21.56 -1.71 9.71
C ASN A 68 -21.92 -0.91 10.98
N HIS A 69 -20.95 -0.55 11.83
CA HIS A 69 -21.20 0.26 13.02
C HIS A 69 -21.52 1.73 12.69
N SER A 70 -20.92 2.32 11.66
CA SER A 70 -21.12 3.72 11.24
C SER A 70 -22.40 3.85 10.43
N THR A 71 -22.78 2.90 9.58
CA THR A 71 -24.05 3.01 8.85
C THR A 71 -25.26 3.01 9.80
N ILE A 72 -25.12 2.42 11.01
CA ILE A 72 -26.18 2.33 12.01
C ILE A 72 -25.96 3.31 13.20
N SER A 73 -24.72 3.64 13.59
CA SER A 73 -24.39 4.49 14.75
C SER A 73 -23.90 5.91 14.41
N PHE A 74 -23.65 6.25 13.14
CA PHE A 74 -23.08 7.56 12.77
C PHE A 74 -24.03 8.73 13.03
N PHE A 75 -25.30 8.46 13.32
CA PHE A 75 -26.32 9.48 13.55
C PHE A 75 -27.03 9.35 14.92
N ASP A 76 -26.57 8.48 15.82
CA ASP A 76 -27.20 8.32 17.14
C ASP A 76 -26.73 9.42 18.12
N TYR A 77 -27.08 10.67 17.79
CA TYR A 77 -26.77 11.89 18.54
C TYR A 77 -27.42 11.93 19.94
N VAL A 78 -28.37 11.03 20.20
CA VAL A 78 -29.12 10.97 21.47
C VAL A 78 -28.20 10.60 22.66
N LYS A 79 -27.03 10.00 22.41
CA LYS A 79 -25.99 9.79 23.43
C LYS A 79 -24.85 10.80 23.25
N ASN A 80 -24.65 11.67 24.23
CA ASN A 80 -23.45 12.53 24.30
C ASN A 80 -22.18 11.66 24.18
N GLU A 81 -21.40 11.85 23.11
CA GLU A 81 -20.11 11.18 22.96
C GLU A 81 -19.20 11.54 24.14
N THR A 82 -18.68 10.54 24.86
CA THR A 82 -17.71 10.77 25.92
C THR A 82 -16.42 11.38 25.36
N ALA A 83 -15.66 12.11 26.18
CA ALA A 83 -14.34 12.61 25.78
C ALA A 83 -13.42 11.49 25.28
N ALA A 84 -13.49 10.30 25.90
CA ALA A 84 -12.74 9.12 25.48
C ALA A 84 -13.14 8.62 24.08
N SER A 85 -14.44 8.63 23.74
CA SER A 85 -14.92 8.30 22.39
C SER A 85 -14.42 9.31 21.35
N ARG A 86 -14.51 10.61 21.67
CA ARG A 86 -14.01 11.70 20.81
C ARG A 86 -12.51 11.56 20.55
N TRP A 87 -11.72 11.35 21.60
CA TRP A 87 -10.27 11.16 21.47
C TRP A 87 -9.90 9.89 20.69
N SER A 88 -10.62 8.79 20.90
CA SER A 88 -10.44 7.55 20.13
C SER A 88 -10.74 7.77 18.64
N ARG A 89 -11.81 8.51 18.32
CA ARG A 89 -12.17 8.87 16.94
C ARG A 89 -11.13 9.76 16.27
N ILE A 90 -10.63 10.78 16.96
CA ILE A 90 -9.57 11.67 16.44
C ILE A 90 -8.29 10.88 16.21
N ARG A 91 -7.87 10.03 17.15
CA ARG A 91 -6.67 9.19 17.02
C ARG A 91 -6.75 8.28 15.80
N LEU A 92 -7.93 7.72 15.53
CA LEU A 92 -8.17 6.82 14.41
C LEU A 92 -8.25 7.57 13.06
N ASN A 93 -8.83 8.77 13.02
CA ASN A 93 -8.77 9.61 11.83
C ASN A 93 -7.33 10.04 11.52
N ALA A 94 -6.56 10.39 12.56
CA ALA A 94 -5.15 10.70 12.44
C ALA A 94 -4.34 9.48 11.95
N SER A 95 -4.66 8.26 12.39
CA SER A 95 -3.98 7.05 11.91
C SER A 95 -4.31 6.70 10.46
N ARG A 96 -5.51 7.02 9.96
CA ARG A 96 -5.88 6.86 8.54
C ARG A 96 -5.07 7.79 7.64
N VAL A 97 -5.08 9.09 7.96
CA VAL A 97 -4.34 10.12 7.21
C VAL A 97 -2.82 9.94 7.36
N GLY A 98 -2.38 9.44 8.50
CA GLY A 98 -0.97 9.21 8.82
C GLY A 98 -0.44 7.83 8.44
N LYS A 99 -1.25 6.96 7.81
CA LYS A 99 -0.84 5.58 7.52
C LYS A 99 0.40 5.59 6.62
N GLY A 100 1.50 5.05 7.15
CA GLY A 100 2.78 4.97 6.45
C GLY A 100 3.75 6.12 6.73
N LEU A 101 3.35 7.21 7.39
CA LEU A 101 4.26 8.33 7.71
C LEU A 101 5.43 7.93 8.62
N SER A 102 5.22 6.97 9.52
CA SER A 102 6.28 6.50 10.42
C SER A 102 7.36 5.67 9.71
N LYS A 103 7.11 5.21 8.49
CA LYS A 103 8.04 4.35 7.74
C LYS A 103 9.15 5.13 7.03
N ASP A 104 8.90 6.39 6.68
CA ASP A 104 9.88 7.24 5.99
C ASP A 104 9.62 8.72 6.30
N ALA A 105 10.66 9.43 6.75
CA ALA A 105 10.57 10.86 7.11
C ALA A 105 10.21 11.78 5.93
N ARG A 106 10.40 11.33 4.68
CA ARG A 106 10.06 12.07 3.45
C ARG A 106 8.64 11.78 2.96
N ALA A 107 7.92 10.86 3.60
CA ALA A 107 6.57 10.48 3.21
C ALA A 107 5.61 11.67 3.33
N GLN A 108 4.81 11.87 2.29
CA GLN A 108 3.80 12.92 2.23
C GLN A 108 2.43 12.33 2.51
N LYS A 109 1.71 12.97 3.44
CA LYS A 109 0.27 12.78 3.66
C LYS A 109 -0.51 13.55 2.61
N LEU A 110 -1.82 13.30 2.51
CA LEU A 110 -2.67 14.13 1.66
C LEU A 110 -2.56 15.63 2.06
N ALA A 111 -2.97 16.53 1.19
CA ALA A 111 -3.19 17.92 1.55
C ALA A 111 -4.42 18.00 2.47
N PHE A 112 -4.40 18.94 3.43
CA PHE A 112 -5.47 19.12 4.41
C PHE A 112 -6.88 19.20 3.77
N GLN A 113 -6.99 19.92 2.64
CA GLN A 113 -8.22 20.07 1.84
C GLN A 113 -8.79 18.73 1.32
N HIS A 114 -8.00 17.67 1.28
CA HIS A 114 -8.40 16.35 0.80
C HIS A 114 -8.40 15.28 1.90
N TRP A 115 -8.06 15.60 3.15
CA TRP A 115 -8.15 14.65 4.27
C TRP A 115 -9.57 14.22 4.57
N ILE A 116 -10.49 15.16 4.40
CA ILE A 116 -11.93 14.92 4.57
C ILE A 116 -12.45 13.83 3.62
N GLU A 117 -11.86 13.65 2.43
CA GLU A 117 -12.15 12.52 1.52
C GLU A 117 -11.75 11.18 2.13
N ALA A 118 -10.59 11.12 2.80
CA ALA A 118 -10.06 9.89 3.36
C ALA A 118 -10.79 9.45 4.64
N ILE A 119 -11.36 10.40 5.39
CA ILE A 119 -12.15 10.11 6.60
C ILE A 119 -13.66 10.01 6.33
N ASP A 120 -14.15 10.51 5.19
CA ASP A 120 -15.54 10.37 4.77
C ASP A 120 -15.84 8.90 4.44
N PRO A 121 -16.80 8.24 5.11
CA PRO A 121 -17.17 6.86 4.80
C PRO A 121 -17.60 6.63 3.35
N ARG A 122 -18.10 7.68 2.69
CA ARG A 122 -18.56 7.64 1.29
C ARG A 122 -17.45 8.00 0.29
N HIS A 123 -16.29 8.43 0.78
CA HIS A 123 -15.16 8.91 -0.01
C HIS A 123 -15.55 9.95 -1.07
N ARG A 124 -16.49 10.87 -0.74
CA ARG A 124 -16.88 11.95 -1.65
C ARG A 124 -15.65 12.78 -1.98
N TYR A 125 -15.58 13.25 -3.23
CA TYR A 125 -14.40 13.93 -3.75
C TYR A 125 -14.03 15.13 -2.87
N GLY A 126 -12.80 15.13 -2.35
CA GLY A 126 -12.37 16.06 -1.30
C GLY A 126 -12.52 17.53 -1.68
N HIS A 127 -12.29 17.88 -2.95
CA HIS A 127 -12.49 19.26 -3.43
C HIS A 127 -13.94 19.71 -3.25
N ASN A 128 -14.91 18.86 -3.59
CA ASN A 128 -16.32 19.16 -3.46
C ASN A 128 -16.72 19.21 -1.98
N LEU A 129 -16.25 18.25 -1.17
CA LEU A 129 -16.49 18.24 0.28
C LEU A 129 -15.97 19.51 0.96
N ASN A 130 -14.81 20.04 0.53
CA ASN A 130 -14.19 21.19 1.16
C ASN A 130 -15.06 22.45 1.03
N LEU A 131 -15.80 22.60 -0.08
CA LEU A 131 -16.74 23.72 -0.26
C LEU A 131 -17.85 23.70 0.81
N TYR A 132 -18.35 22.51 1.13
CA TYR A 132 -19.35 22.33 2.19
C TYR A 132 -18.74 22.46 3.58
N TYR A 133 -17.48 22.05 3.75
CA TYR A 133 -16.75 22.22 5.00
C TYR A 133 -16.53 23.70 5.33
N GLU A 134 -16.15 24.49 4.33
CA GLU A 134 -16.02 25.94 4.48
C GLU A 134 -17.35 26.61 4.85
N GLU A 135 -18.48 26.14 4.29
CA GLU A 135 -19.81 26.62 4.66
C GLU A 135 -20.18 26.24 6.10
N TRP A 136 -19.90 25.00 6.49
CA TRP A 136 -20.08 24.53 7.87
C TRP A 136 -19.25 25.36 8.87
N CYS A 137 -18.02 25.72 8.53
CA CYS A 137 -17.16 26.55 9.38
C CYS A 137 -17.66 27.99 9.59
N LYS A 138 -18.55 28.50 8.74
CA LYS A 138 -19.16 29.85 8.92
C LYS A 138 -20.26 29.85 9.97
N GLY A 139 -20.88 28.70 10.22
CA GLY A 139 -21.97 28.56 11.19
C GLY A 139 -21.50 28.06 12.55
N ASP A 140 -22.25 28.37 13.59
CA ASP A 140 -22.07 27.80 14.93
C ASP A 140 -23.00 26.57 15.11
N ALA A 141 -22.95 25.64 14.16
CA ALA A 141 -23.96 24.58 14.06
C ALA A 141 -23.96 23.61 15.25
N GLY A 142 -22.92 23.60 16.09
CA GLY A 142 -22.73 22.64 17.20
C GLY A 142 -22.63 21.16 16.77
N GLN A 143 -22.92 20.85 15.50
CA GLN A 143 -22.99 19.53 14.91
C GLN A 143 -21.67 19.17 14.22
N PRO A 144 -21.19 17.92 14.36
CA PRO A 144 -20.04 17.44 13.59
C PRO A 144 -20.29 17.55 12.09
N PHE A 145 -19.28 17.93 11.30
CA PHE A 145 -19.40 18.22 9.87
C PHE A 145 -20.22 17.20 9.06
N PHE A 146 -19.89 15.90 9.13
CA PHE A 146 -20.61 14.90 8.33
C PHE A 146 -22.05 14.66 8.81
N TYR A 147 -22.31 14.83 10.12
CA TYR A 147 -23.66 14.78 10.64
C TYR A 147 -24.47 15.95 10.08
N TRP A 148 -23.95 17.17 10.23
CA TRP A 148 -24.52 18.40 9.69
C TRP A 148 -24.81 18.26 8.19
N LEU A 149 -23.86 17.70 7.43
CA LEU A 149 -23.95 17.56 5.98
C LEU A 149 -24.99 16.54 5.52
N ASP A 150 -25.20 15.44 6.24
CA ASP A 150 -26.00 14.31 5.76
C ASP A 150 -27.38 14.20 6.42
N VAL A 151 -27.53 14.64 7.67
CA VAL A 151 -28.77 14.47 8.46
C VAL A 151 -29.18 15.73 9.23
N GLY A 152 -28.21 16.50 9.71
CA GLY A 152 -28.45 17.70 10.52
C GLY A 152 -28.84 18.92 9.69
N ASP A 153 -28.44 20.09 10.18
CA ASP A 153 -28.97 21.37 9.70
C ASP A 153 -28.48 21.71 8.28
N GLY A 154 -27.34 21.13 7.88
CA GLY A 154 -26.75 21.29 6.55
C GLY A 154 -27.32 20.38 5.48
N LYS A 155 -28.27 19.50 5.81
CA LYS A 155 -28.74 18.45 4.88
C LYS A 155 -29.34 19.03 3.59
N GLU A 156 -30.01 20.19 3.70
CA GLU A 156 -30.68 20.92 2.62
C GLU A 156 -29.82 22.05 2.03
N VAL A 157 -28.59 22.25 2.53
CA VAL A 157 -27.69 23.28 1.99
C VAL A 157 -27.27 22.89 0.57
N GLU A 158 -27.51 23.78 -0.38
CA GLU A 158 -27.09 23.65 -1.78
C GLU A 158 -26.12 24.77 -2.16
N LEU A 159 -24.92 24.40 -2.62
CA LEU A 159 -23.92 25.34 -3.08
C LEU A 159 -23.98 25.48 -4.60
N LYS A 160 -24.07 26.71 -5.11
CA LYS A 160 -24.08 27.00 -6.56
C LYS A 160 -22.88 26.38 -7.30
N GLN A 161 -21.71 26.38 -6.68
CA GLN A 161 -20.47 25.84 -7.27
C GLN A 161 -20.43 24.30 -7.28
N CYS A 162 -21.12 23.66 -6.33
CA CYS A 162 -21.17 22.22 -6.19
C CYS A 162 -22.54 21.79 -5.67
N PRO A 163 -23.52 21.54 -6.57
CA PRO A 163 -24.83 21.04 -6.19
C PRO A 163 -24.73 19.70 -5.45
N ARG A 164 -25.73 19.36 -4.63
CA ARG A 164 -25.70 18.13 -3.81
C ARG A 164 -25.66 16.86 -4.65
N SER A 165 -26.30 16.88 -5.82
CA SER A 165 -26.23 15.78 -6.80
C SER A 165 -24.77 15.49 -7.18
N ARG A 166 -23.99 16.53 -7.51
CA ARG A 166 -22.58 16.40 -7.88
C ARG A 166 -21.73 15.90 -6.71
N LEU A 167 -21.95 16.42 -5.51
CA LEU A 167 -21.27 15.95 -4.30
C LEU A 167 -21.49 14.46 -4.04
N ARG A 168 -22.72 13.97 -4.27
CA ARG A 168 -23.10 12.57 -4.06
C ARG A 168 -22.61 11.62 -5.16
N CYS A 169 -22.46 12.13 -6.39
CA CYS A 169 -22.02 11.33 -7.54
C CYS A 169 -20.50 11.23 -7.66
N GLU A 170 -19.76 12.29 -7.34
CA GLU A 170 -18.29 12.28 -7.42
C GLU A 170 -17.69 11.70 -6.13
N CYS A 171 -17.49 10.37 -6.11
CA CYS A 171 -16.84 9.64 -5.02
C CYS A 171 -15.58 8.93 -5.52
N ILE A 172 -14.49 9.06 -4.76
CA ILE A 172 -13.20 8.49 -5.12
C ILE A 172 -13.14 7.03 -4.70
N ARG A 173 -12.86 6.17 -5.68
CA ARG A 173 -12.68 4.74 -5.43
C ARG A 173 -11.33 4.51 -4.75
N TYR A 174 -11.35 4.00 -3.53
CA TYR A 174 -10.16 3.58 -2.81
C TYR A 174 -9.91 2.09 -3.06
N LEU A 175 -8.69 1.74 -3.45
CA LEU A 175 -8.32 0.37 -3.78
C LEU A 175 -7.96 -0.43 -2.53
N GLY A 176 -8.58 -1.58 -2.38
CA GLY A 176 -8.15 -2.63 -1.46
C GLY A 176 -6.81 -3.27 -1.91
N PRO A 177 -6.14 -4.04 -1.03
CA PRO A 177 -4.87 -4.68 -1.33
C PRO A 177 -4.89 -5.54 -2.61
N GLN A 178 -5.92 -6.36 -2.79
CA GLN A 178 -6.08 -7.22 -3.98
C GLN A 178 -6.33 -6.40 -5.25
N GLU A 179 -7.23 -5.41 -5.18
CA GLU A 179 -7.50 -4.54 -6.34
C GLU A 179 -6.25 -3.76 -6.75
N ARG A 180 -5.42 -3.36 -5.79
CA ARG A 180 -4.19 -2.60 -6.00
C ARG A 180 -3.12 -3.38 -6.76
N GLU A 181 -3.13 -4.72 -6.71
CA GLU A 181 -2.18 -5.55 -7.46
C GLU A 181 -2.30 -5.33 -8.97
N HIS A 182 -3.50 -5.02 -9.47
CA HIS A 182 -3.78 -4.72 -10.89
C HIS A 182 -3.23 -3.36 -11.36
N TYR A 183 -2.68 -2.58 -10.44
CA TYR A 183 -2.09 -1.28 -10.71
C TYR A 183 -0.61 -1.24 -10.36
N GLU A 184 -0.02 -2.37 -9.94
CA GLU A 184 1.36 -2.44 -9.51
C GLU A 184 2.29 -2.65 -10.69
N TYR A 185 3.34 -1.84 -10.73
CA TYR A 185 4.40 -1.93 -11.73
C TYR A 185 5.74 -2.15 -11.04
N ILE A 186 6.57 -2.97 -11.67
CA ILE A 186 7.95 -3.26 -11.24
C ILE A 186 8.91 -2.87 -12.35
N ILE A 187 10.19 -2.70 -11.99
CA ILE A 187 11.24 -2.37 -12.96
C ILE A 187 12.05 -3.64 -13.20
N VAL A 188 12.12 -4.08 -14.44
CA VAL A 188 12.89 -5.23 -14.90
C VAL A 188 13.82 -4.76 -16.00
N GLU A 189 15.13 -4.89 -15.79
CA GLU A 189 16.16 -4.50 -16.77
C GLU A 189 15.99 -3.05 -17.28
N GLY A 190 15.60 -2.13 -16.38
CA GLY A 190 15.37 -0.72 -16.71
C GLY A 190 14.06 -0.41 -17.44
N THR A 191 13.19 -1.39 -17.63
CA THR A 191 11.84 -1.23 -18.20
C THR A 191 10.76 -1.37 -17.14
N ILE A 192 9.71 -0.56 -17.25
CA ILE A 192 8.56 -0.58 -16.33
C ILE A 192 7.54 -1.59 -16.87
N VAL A 193 7.29 -2.65 -16.10
CA VAL A 193 6.38 -3.74 -16.47
C VAL A 193 5.28 -3.92 -15.43
N HIS A 194 4.08 -4.27 -15.89
CA HIS A 194 2.98 -4.62 -15.03
C HIS A 194 3.29 -5.91 -14.28
N LYS A 195 3.13 -5.91 -12.96
CA LYS A 195 3.64 -7.01 -12.11
C LYS A 195 2.96 -8.35 -12.38
N LEU A 196 1.67 -8.36 -12.67
CA LEU A 196 0.90 -9.61 -12.84
C LEU A 196 1.01 -10.16 -14.26
N SER A 197 0.83 -9.31 -15.28
CA SER A 197 0.82 -9.75 -16.68
C SER A 197 2.20 -9.79 -17.32
N GLY A 198 3.17 -9.04 -16.78
CA GLY A 198 4.49 -8.86 -17.40
C GLY A 198 4.49 -7.89 -18.58
N ASP A 199 3.34 -7.32 -18.94
CA ASP A 199 3.25 -6.39 -20.06
C ASP A 199 4.02 -5.11 -19.78
N LEU A 200 4.64 -4.57 -20.83
CA LEU A 200 5.29 -3.27 -20.77
C LEU A 200 4.24 -2.20 -20.50
N LEU A 201 4.54 -1.29 -19.56
CA LEU A 201 3.68 -0.14 -19.34
C LEU A 201 3.71 0.75 -20.59
N ASP A 202 2.53 0.95 -21.17
CA ASP A 202 2.33 1.92 -22.23
C ASP A 202 1.21 2.88 -21.85
N THR A 203 1.53 4.17 -21.86
CA THR A 203 0.61 5.25 -21.50
C THR A 203 0.02 5.97 -22.71
N ASN A 204 0.51 5.68 -23.91
CA ASN A 204 0.03 6.26 -25.17
C ASN A 204 -1.28 5.62 -25.65
N GLY A 205 -1.57 4.38 -25.23
CA GLY A 205 -2.79 3.66 -25.61
C GLY A 205 -4.11 4.18 -25.00
N GLY A 206 -4.12 5.37 -24.41
CA GLY A 206 -5.33 6.00 -23.88
C GLY A 206 -6.10 6.82 -24.93
N LEU A 207 -7.38 7.11 -24.67
CA LEU A 207 -8.12 8.14 -25.41
C LEU A 207 -7.34 9.46 -25.36
N GLU A 208 -7.35 10.24 -26.45
CA GLU A 208 -6.69 11.54 -26.54
C GLU A 208 -7.00 12.41 -25.30
N GLY A 209 -5.96 12.82 -24.57
CA GLY A 209 -6.11 13.60 -23.33
C GLY A 209 -6.21 12.79 -22.02
N SER A 210 -6.11 11.46 -22.06
CA SER A 210 -6.05 10.60 -20.87
C SER A 210 -4.80 10.88 -20.04
N LYS A 211 -4.98 11.29 -18.78
CA LYS A 211 -3.87 11.62 -17.88
C LYS A 211 -3.49 10.39 -17.06
N TRP A 212 -2.30 9.85 -17.27
CA TRP A 212 -1.74 8.82 -16.40
C TRP A 212 -1.16 9.44 -15.13
N ILE A 213 -1.44 8.78 -14.01
CA ILE A 213 -0.96 9.17 -12.68
C ILE A 213 -0.26 8.00 -12.03
N PHE A 214 0.69 8.31 -11.16
CA PHE A 214 1.40 7.31 -10.38
C PHE A 214 1.55 7.73 -8.93
N VAL A 215 1.71 6.74 -8.06
CA VAL A 215 2.19 6.91 -6.69
C VAL A 215 3.24 5.86 -6.37
N MET A 216 4.20 6.24 -5.52
CA MET A 216 5.10 5.31 -4.86
C MET A 216 4.73 5.23 -3.39
N SER A 217 4.45 4.02 -2.91
CA SER A 217 4.19 3.77 -1.49
C SER A 217 5.46 3.89 -0.64
N THR A 218 5.28 3.98 0.68
CA THR A 218 6.40 3.99 1.65
C THR A 218 7.19 2.67 1.72
N SER A 219 6.66 1.60 1.12
CA SER A 219 7.39 0.34 0.90
C SER A 219 8.06 0.28 -0.47
N LYS A 220 8.24 1.43 -1.16
CA LYS A 220 8.81 1.55 -2.52
C LYS A 220 8.09 0.72 -3.61
N ARG A 221 6.80 0.41 -3.42
CA ARG A 221 5.96 -0.18 -4.49
C ARG A 221 5.40 0.93 -5.37
N LEU A 222 5.57 0.79 -6.69
CA LEU A 222 5.09 1.73 -7.70
C LEU A 222 3.71 1.31 -8.19
N TYR A 223 2.77 2.24 -8.17
CA TYR A 223 1.44 2.06 -8.74
C TYR A 223 1.16 3.12 -9.78
N ALA A 224 0.57 2.73 -10.92
CA ALA A 224 0.22 3.65 -12.00
C ALA A 224 -1.14 3.29 -12.61
N GLY A 225 -1.81 4.29 -13.17
CA GLY A 225 -3.13 4.11 -13.76
C GLY A 225 -3.69 5.37 -14.40
N GLN A 226 -4.73 5.21 -15.21
CA GLN A 226 -5.43 6.34 -15.81
C GLN A 226 -6.26 7.10 -14.76
N LYS A 227 -6.06 8.41 -14.70
CA LYS A 227 -6.87 9.29 -13.85
C LYS A 227 -8.28 9.42 -14.42
N LYS A 228 -9.29 9.28 -13.56
CA LYS A 228 -10.69 9.57 -13.89
C LYS A 228 -11.19 10.66 -12.94
N LYS A 229 -11.42 11.87 -13.46
CA LYS A 229 -11.85 13.00 -12.62
C LYS A 229 -13.16 12.63 -11.90
N GLY A 230 -13.18 12.87 -10.58
CA GLY A 230 -14.34 12.57 -9.74
C GLY A 230 -14.47 11.13 -9.27
N SER A 231 -13.64 10.19 -9.75
CA SER A 231 -13.73 8.77 -9.35
C SER A 231 -12.39 8.07 -9.08
N PHE A 232 -11.29 8.50 -9.72
CA PHE A 232 -9.99 7.87 -9.55
C PHE A 232 -8.84 8.90 -9.60
N HIS A 233 -8.11 9.01 -8.49
CA HIS A 233 -6.98 9.94 -8.34
C HIS A 233 -5.80 9.26 -7.63
N HIS A 234 -4.75 10.03 -7.31
CA HIS A 234 -3.59 9.51 -6.56
C HIS A 234 -3.97 8.84 -5.23
N SER A 235 -4.94 9.41 -4.51
CA SER A 235 -5.44 8.88 -3.23
C SER A 235 -6.06 7.49 -3.37
N SER A 236 -6.60 7.16 -4.55
CA SER A 236 -7.21 5.86 -4.85
C SER A 236 -6.25 4.70 -4.63
N PHE A 237 -5.00 4.83 -5.06
CA PHE A 237 -4.04 3.73 -5.02
C PHE A 237 -3.79 3.26 -3.60
N LEU A 238 -3.55 4.17 -2.65
CA LEU A 238 -3.19 3.82 -1.27
C LEU A 238 -4.32 4.04 -0.26
N ALA A 239 -5.56 4.21 -0.74
CA ALA A 239 -6.73 4.50 0.08
C ALA A 239 -6.50 5.67 1.07
N GLY A 240 -5.91 6.76 0.57
CA GLY A 240 -5.56 7.93 1.40
C GLY A 240 -4.26 7.80 2.21
N GLY A 241 -3.53 6.69 2.10
CA GLY A 241 -2.25 6.48 2.78
C GLY A 241 -1.11 7.37 2.25
N ALA A 242 -0.03 7.47 3.01
CA ALA A 242 1.13 8.29 2.68
C ALA A 242 1.91 7.75 1.46
N THR A 243 2.50 8.66 0.70
CA THR A 243 3.29 8.35 -0.51
C THR A 243 4.70 8.92 -0.40
N LEU A 244 5.70 8.27 -1.00
CA LEU A 244 7.05 8.81 -1.16
C LEU A 244 7.15 9.77 -2.34
N ALA A 245 6.37 9.48 -3.38
CA ALA A 245 6.26 10.29 -4.58
C ALA A 245 4.87 10.08 -5.19
N ALA A 246 4.33 11.12 -5.81
CA ALA A 246 3.08 11.06 -6.55
C ALA A 246 3.15 12.05 -7.70
N GLY A 247 2.58 11.71 -8.85
CA GLY A 247 2.75 12.56 -10.01
C GLY A 247 2.10 12.05 -11.27
N ARG A 248 2.57 12.55 -12.41
CA ARG A 248 2.24 12.00 -13.73
C ARG A 248 3.50 11.43 -14.36
N LEU A 249 3.31 10.38 -15.15
CA LEU A 249 4.36 9.81 -15.97
C LEU A 249 3.82 9.52 -17.36
N MET A 250 4.72 9.58 -18.33
CA MET A 250 4.51 9.08 -19.68
C MET A 250 5.56 8.01 -19.92
N VAL A 251 5.09 6.81 -20.25
CA VAL A 251 5.91 5.64 -20.54
C VAL A 251 5.43 5.06 -21.86
N GLU A 252 6.37 4.67 -22.70
CA GLU A 252 6.13 4.10 -24.02
C GLU A 252 6.96 2.83 -24.14
N GLY A 253 6.31 1.69 -24.40
CA GLY A 253 6.99 0.39 -24.43
C GLY A 253 7.87 0.12 -23.20
N GLY A 254 7.38 0.49 -22.01
CA GLY A 254 8.09 0.32 -20.73
C GLY A 254 9.22 1.32 -20.47
N LYS A 255 9.53 2.22 -21.41
CA LYS A 255 10.57 3.26 -21.26
C LYS A 255 9.96 4.57 -20.81
N LEU A 256 10.53 5.16 -19.75
CA LEU A 256 10.09 6.47 -19.27
C LEU A 256 10.42 7.56 -20.29
N ARG A 257 9.44 8.40 -20.60
CA ARG A 257 9.58 9.55 -21.52
C ARG A 257 9.49 10.88 -20.79
N SER A 258 8.54 10.99 -19.86
CA SER A 258 8.41 12.16 -19.01
C SER A 258 7.88 11.81 -17.62
N VAL A 259 8.22 12.64 -16.64
CA VAL A 259 7.74 12.53 -15.27
C VAL A 259 7.54 13.92 -14.67
N SER A 260 6.49 14.07 -13.88
CA SER A 260 6.23 15.30 -13.12
C SER A 260 5.75 14.99 -11.72
N ALA A 261 6.21 15.73 -10.72
CA ALA A 261 5.76 15.62 -9.33
C ALA A 261 4.48 16.44 -9.06
N TYR A 262 3.59 16.52 -10.04
CA TYR A 262 2.34 17.25 -9.86
C TYR A 262 1.23 16.34 -9.34
N SER A 263 0.97 16.42 -8.03
CA SER A 263 -0.26 15.88 -7.43
C SER A 263 -0.98 16.97 -6.63
N GLY A 264 -2.20 17.32 -7.05
CA GLY A 264 -3.06 18.21 -6.26
C GLY A 264 -3.41 17.64 -4.87
N HIS A 265 -3.36 16.30 -4.74
CA HIS A 265 -3.72 15.58 -3.52
C HIS A 265 -2.58 15.44 -2.52
N TYR A 266 -1.36 15.14 -2.96
CA TYR A 266 -0.22 14.91 -2.07
C TYR A 266 0.82 16.02 -2.07
N ARG A 267 0.73 16.97 -3.01
CA ARG A 267 1.66 18.11 -3.20
C ARG A 267 3.12 17.75 -2.91
N PRO A 268 3.69 16.74 -3.61
CA PRO A 268 5.05 16.30 -3.34
C PRO A 268 6.06 17.43 -3.59
N THR A 269 7.15 17.40 -2.83
CA THR A 269 8.24 18.38 -2.95
C THR A 269 9.22 17.99 -4.05
N ASP A 270 10.06 18.93 -4.49
CA ASP A 270 11.16 18.62 -5.43
C ASP A 270 12.07 17.51 -4.89
N GLY A 271 12.29 17.45 -3.58
CA GLY A 271 13.05 16.37 -2.94
C GLY A 271 12.39 14.99 -3.08
N ASN A 272 11.06 14.93 -3.12
CA ASN A 272 10.32 13.69 -3.41
C ASN A 272 10.54 13.27 -4.87
N LEU A 273 10.51 14.21 -5.81
CA LEU A 273 10.79 13.95 -7.22
C LEU A 273 12.22 13.45 -7.41
N SER A 274 13.21 14.11 -6.83
CA SER A 274 14.61 13.69 -6.88
C SER A 274 14.79 12.29 -6.31
N SER A 275 14.15 11.99 -5.17
CA SER A 275 14.19 10.66 -4.57
C SER A 275 13.59 9.59 -5.48
N PHE A 276 12.52 9.92 -6.21
CA PHE A 276 11.93 9.02 -7.20
C PHE A 276 12.87 8.79 -8.40
N LEU A 277 13.48 9.84 -8.94
CA LEU A 277 14.43 9.72 -10.04
C LEU A 277 15.65 8.88 -9.65
N VAL A 278 16.18 9.06 -8.44
CA VAL A 278 17.25 8.21 -7.90
C VAL A 278 16.80 6.75 -7.83
N PHE A 279 15.61 6.48 -7.29
CA PHE A 279 15.05 5.13 -7.26
C PHE A 279 14.97 4.51 -8.66
N LEU A 280 14.47 5.25 -9.67
CA LEU A 280 14.40 4.75 -11.04
C LEU A 280 15.78 4.42 -11.61
N LYS A 281 16.76 5.31 -11.42
CA LYS A 281 18.13 5.13 -11.88
C LYS A 281 18.82 3.93 -11.22
N GLU A 282 18.63 3.75 -9.91
CA GLU A 282 19.15 2.60 -9.15
C GLU A 282 18.59 1.26 -9.67
N HIS A 283 17.38 1.26 -10.25
CA HIS A 283 16.76 0.08 -10.84
C HIS A 283 17.01 -0.03 -12.36
N GLY A 284 17.98 0.74 -12.89
CA GLY A 284 18.46 0.63 -14.26
C GLY A 284 17.61 1.37 -15.31
N VAL A 285 16.63 2.18 -14.90
CA VAL A 285 15.87 3.00 -15.85
C VAL A 285 16.79 4.06 -16.44
N ASN A 286 16.86 4.12 -17.77
CA ASN A 286 17.57 5.19 -18.45
C ASN A 286 16.79 6.50 -18.32
N LEU A 287 17.42 7.51 -17.73
CA LEU A 287 16.86 8.85 -17.55
C LEU A 287 17.36 9.87 -18.58
N ASP A 288 18.26 9.49 -19.48
CA ASP A 288 18.78 10.36 -20.52
C ASP A 288 17.65 10.73 -21.49
N GLY A 289 17.44 12.04 -21.67
CA GLY A 289 16.35 12.55 -22.51
C GLY A 289 14.95 12.43 -21.90
N VAL A 290 14.81 12.01 -20.64
CA VAL A 290 13.52 12.06 -19.94
C VAL A 290 13.17 13.50 -19.59
N GLN A 291 11.99 13.95 -20.02
CA GLN A 291 11.50 15.27 -19.67
C GLN A 291 10.99 15.29 -18.22
N VAL A 292 11.69 16.01 -17.35
CA VAL A 292 11.28 16.22 -15.96
C VAL A 292 10.56 17.57 -15.86
N CYS A 293 9.27 17.54 -15.55
CA CYS A 293 8.49 18.77 -15.36
C CYS A 293 8.23 18.99 -13.86
N SER A 294 8.73 20.10 -13.33
CA SER A 294 8.43 20.63 -12.00
C SER A 294 7.11 21.39 -12.01
#